data_AF-A0A662DN25-F1
#
_entry.id   AF-A0A662DN25-F1
#
_cell.length_a   1.000
_cell.length_b   1.000
_cell.length_c   1.000
_cell.angle_alpha   90.00
_cell.angle_beta   90.00
_cell.angle_gamma   90.00
#
_symmetry.space_group_name_H-M   'P 1'
#
loop_
_entity.id
_entity.type
_entity.pdbx_description
1 polymer ?
#
loop_
_entity_poly.entity_id
_entity_poly.type
_entity_poly.pdbx_seq_one_letter_code
_entity_poly.pdbx_strand_id
1 'polypeptide(L)'
;MLVLREAGPQRTTTMSKTTKTEPEAALPLPIVHNGTFTVSHPTEGHYTLKIHTAQKGKLAGRRIISQLFGPNNETDFKGVAFWEDGEKRAFVWRKHQHPHSPPEFPLDGYHWSRNRWSKVEKKIAVFLCLSLRKEKGYWHGAGYSLLAEGRCVVCNRKLTTPESIRNGIGPTCAARAGRNT
;
A
#
# COMPACT_ATOMS: atom_id res chain seq x y z
N MET A 1 -2.39 -75.95 38.55
CA MET A 1 -1.76 -74.89 37.73
C MET A 1 -2.88 -74.04 37.15
N LEU A 2 -3.26 -72.95 37.84
CA LEU A 2 -4.33 -72.04 37.40
C LEU A 2 -3.70 -70.90 36.59
N VAL A 3 -4.09 -70.76 35.33
CA VAL A 3 -3.64 -69.67 34.44
C VAL A 3 -4.72 -68.59 34.44
N LEU A 4 -4.40 -67.44 35.04
CA LEU A 4 -5.25 -66.24 35.03
C LEU A 4 -5.14 -65.55 33.66
N ARG A 5 -6.27 -65.27 33.03
CA ARG A 5 -6.37 -64.50 31.77
C ARG A 5 -6.63 -63.03 32.10
N GLU A 6 -5.77 -62.14 31.60
CA GLU A 6 -5.93 -60.69 31.77
C GLU A 6 -6.90 -60.09 30.74
N ALA A 7 -7.76 -59.18 31.21
CA ALA A 7 -8.76 -58.49 30.40
C ALA A 7 -8.14 -57.29 29.66
N GLY A 8 -8.27 -57.27 28.33
CA GLY A 8 -7.76 -56.21 27.47
C GLY A 8 -8.55 -54.89 27.57
N PRO A 9 -7.91 -53.74 27.26
CA PRO A 9 -8.49 -52.42 27.44
C PRO A 9 -9.59 -52.12 26.40
N GLN A 10 -10.72 -51.62 26.88
CA GLN A 10 -11.85 -51.22 26.04
C GLN A 10 -11.57 -49.87 25.35
N ARG A 11 -11.68 -49.86 24.01
CA ARG A 11 -11.60 -48.63 23.21
C ARG A 11 -12.90 -47.85 23.33
N THR A 12 -12.85 -46.71 24.02
CA THR A 12 -13.92 -45.71 24.02
C THR A 12 -13.92 -44.95 22.70
N THR A 13 -14.96 -45.14 21.89
CA THR A 13 -15.18 -44.40 20.64
C THR A 13 -15.86 -43.07 20.94
N THR A 14 -15.08 -41.99 20.96
CA THR A 14 -15.60 -40.63 21.16
C THR A 14 -16.23 -40.13 19.86
N MET A 15 -17.55 -39.90 19.85
CA MET A 15 -18.25 -39.33 18.70
C MET A 15 -18.05 -37.81 18.64
N SER A 16 -17.23 -37.36 17.68
CA SER A 16 -17.02 -35.95 17.38
C SER A 16 -18.27 -35.37 16.70
N LYS A 17 -18.97 -34.46 17.40
CA LYS A 17 -20.04 -33.65 16.83
C LYS A 17 -19.47 -32.72 15.75
N THR A 18 -19.90 -32.91 14.51
CA THR A 18 -19.63 -31.99 13.40
C THR A 18 -20.47 -30.73 13.59
N THR A 19 -19.91 -29.73 14.28
CA THR A 19 -20.52 -28.41 14.36
C THR A 19 -20.52 -27.80 12.96
N LYS A 20 -21.70 -27.50 12.42
CA LYS A 20 -21.90 -26.84 11.13
C LYS A 20 -21.32 -25.42 11.25
N THR A 21 -20.08 -25.23 10.79
CA THR A 21 -19.42 -23.92 10.74
C THR A 21 -20.22 -23.01 9.83
N GLU A 22 -20.95 -22.07 10.43
CA GLU A 22 -21.59 -20.97 9.71
C GLU A 22 -20.50 -20.21 8.95
N PRO A 23 -20.68 -19.87 7.66
CA PRO A 23 -19.64 -19.20 6.89
C PRO A 23 -19.30 -17.88 7.57
N GLU A 24 -18.12 -17.85 8.21
CA GLU A 24 -17.55 -16.65 8.82
C GLU A 24 -17.57 -15.54 7.76
N ALA A 25 -18.35 -14.49 8.02
CA ALA A 25 -18.51 -13.38 7.09
C ALA A 25 -17.12 -12.83 6.75
N ALA A 26 -16.66 -13.12 5.53
CA ALA A 26 -15.32 -12.76 5.11
C ALA A 26 -15.15 -11.24 5.25
N LEU A 27 -14.20 -10.82 6.10
CA LEU A 27 -13.90 -9.41 6.29
C LEU A 27 -13.62 -8.78 4.91
N PRO A 28 -14.14 -7.57 4.64
CA PRO A 28 -13.92 -6.92 3.36
C PRO A 28 -12.42 -6.81 3.11
N LEU A 29 -11.99 -7.22 1.92
CA LEU A 29 -10.58 -7.18 1.55
C LEU A 29 -10.06 -5.74 1.67
N PRO A 30 -8.81 -5.54 2.14
CA PRO A 30 -8.23 -4.20 2.21
C PRO A 30 -8.20 -3.58 0.82
N ILE A 31 -8.81 -2.40 0.68
CA ILE A 31 -8.84 -1.61 -0.54
C ILE A 31 -7.87 -0.45 -0.42
N VAL A 32 -7.19 -0.10 -1.51
CA VAL A 32 -6.42 1.14 -1.57
C VAL A 32 -7.43 2.26 -1.82
N HIS A 33 -7.46 3.33 -1.03
CA HIS A 33 -8.43 4.42 -1.25
C HIS A 33 -7.92 5.43 -2.29
N ASN A 34 -8.84 6.10 -2.99
CA ASN A 34 -8.48 7.25 -3.82
C ASN A 34 -7.94 8.39 -2.94
N GLY A 35 -6.92 9.09 -3.41
CA GLY A 35 -6.28 10.16 -2.66
C GLY A 35 -4.87 10.46 -3.15
N THR A 36 -4.25 11.43 -2.50
CA THR A 36 -2.81 11.69 -2.64
C THR A 36 -2.08 11.21 -1.39
N PHE A 37 -0.93 10.58 -1.58
CA PHE A 37 -0.15 9.95 -0.53
C PHE A 37 1.33 10.26 -0.71
N THR A 38 2.00 10.56 0.39
CA THR A 38 3.44 10.74 0.43
C THR A 38 4.08 9.55 1.11
N VAL A 39 4.99 8.88 0.41
CA VAL A 39 5.87 7.87 0.99
C VAL A 39 7.16 8.56 1.40
N SER A 40 7.60 8.35 2.63
CA SER A 40 8.87 8.87 3.14
C SER A 40 9.76 7.77 3.70
N HIS A 41 11.06 7.95 3.54
CA HIS A 41 12.11 7.13 4.09
C HIS A 41 13.22 8.03 4.68
N PRO A 42 13.77 7.74 5.87
CA PRO A 42 14.74 8.61 6.53
C PRO A 42 15.97 8.95 5.68
N THR A 43 16.46 8.00 4.88
CA THR A 43 17.69 8.18 4.08
C THR A 43 17.47 8.26 2.57
N GLU A 44 16.32 7.79 2.06
CA GLU A 44 16.03 7.80 0.61
C GLU A 44 15.18 9.03 0.20
N GLY A 45 14.79 9.86 1.17
CA GLY A 45 13.92 11.01 0.95
C GLY A 45 12.44 10.63 0.85
N HIS A 46 11.68 11.33 0.02
CA HIS A 46 10.25 11.10 -0.13
C HIS A 46 9.79 11.20 -1.59
N TYR A 47 8.62 10.66 -1.87
CA TYR A 47 7.92 10.83 -3.14
C TYR A 47 6.41 10.80 -2.94
N THR A 48 5.68 11.45 -3.83
CA THR A 48 4.22 11.58 -3.75
C THR A 48 3.55 10.87 -4.91
N LEU A 49 2.54 10.06 -4.58
CA LEU A 49 1.68 9.36 -5.52
C LEU A 49 0.24 9.82 -5.34
N LYS A 50 -0.54 9.77 -6.43
CA LYS A 50 -1.97 10.01 -6.44
C LYS A 50 -2.64 8.81 -7.08
N ILE A 51 -3.62 8.24 -6.41
CA ILE A 51 -4.49 7.21 -6.98
C ILE A 51 -5.90 7.77 -7.11
N HIS A 52 -6.48 7.61 -8.30
CA HIS A 52 -7.82 8.11 -8.59
C HIS A 52 -8.53 7.23 -9.61
N THR A 53 -9.84 7.20 -9.54
CA THR A 53 -10.68 6.56 -10.56
C THR A 53 -10.94 7.54 -11.69
N ALA A 54 -10.57 7.18 -12.92
CA ALA A 54 -10.89 7.98 -14.09
C ALA A 54 -12.40 8.06 -14.29
N GLN A 55 -12.92 9.27 -14.49
CA GLN A 55 -14.37 9.53 -14.54
C GLN A 55 -14.94 9.56 -15.96
N LYS A 56 -14.10 9.78 -16.98
CA LYS A 56 -14.52 10.01 -18.37
C LYS A 56 -13.56 9.35 -19.35
N GLY A 57 -14.04 9.12 -20.57
CA GLY A 57 -13.25 8.56 -21.68
C GLY A 57 -13.08 7.05 -21.62
N LYS A 58 -12.18 6.51 -22.47
CA LYS A 58 -11.94 5.06 -22.61
C LYS A 58 -11.43 4.38 -21.33
N LEU A 59 -10.96 5.17 -20.36
CA LEU A 59 -10.44 4.68 -19.08
C LEU A 59 -11.46 4.87 -17.94
N ALA A 60 -12.69 5.30 -18.20
CA ALA A 60 -13.69 5.50 -17.15
C ALA A 60 -13.85 4.22 -16.30
N GLY A 61 -13.85 4.39 -14.97
CA GLY A 61 -13.89 3.30 -13.99
C GLY A 61 -12.53 2.68 -13.66
N ARG A 62 -11.49 2.87 -14.49
CA ARG A 62 -10.14 2.39 -14.19
C ARG A 62 -9.47 3.27 -13.15
N ARG A 63 -8.69 2.65 -12.25
CA ARG A 63 -7.90 3.37 -11.25
C ARG A 63 -6.49 3.59 -11.75
N ILE A 64 -6.05 4.83 -11.69
CA ILE A 64 -4.76 5.29 -12.22
C ILE A 64 -3.91 5.77 -11.05
N ILE A 65 -2.72 5.18 -10.94
CA ILE A 65 -1.64 5.67 -10.07
C ILE A 65 -0.80 6.65 -10.88
N SER A 66 -0.64 7.85 -10.34
CA SER A 66 0.18 8.92 -10.89
C SER A 66 1.26 9.32 -9.90
N GLN A 67 2.45 9.68 -10.40
CA GLN A 67 3.55 10.19 -9.57
C GLN A 67 3.72 11.69 -9.81
N LEU A 68 4.02 12.45 -8.74
CA LEU A 68 4.38 13.86 -8.82
C LEU A 68 5.82 14.00 -9.39
N PHE A 69 5.98 14.73 -10.49
CA PHE A 69 7.29 14.96 -11.13
C PHE A 69 7.75 16.41 -11.14
N GLY A 70 6.88 17.36 -10.77
CA GLY A 70 7.18 18.79 -10.81
C GLY A 70 6.87 19.49 -9.48
N PRO A 71 7.18 20.80 -9.40
CA PRO A 71 7.02 21.59 -8.19
C PRO A 71 5.57 21.90 -7.83
N ASN A 72 4.62 21.78 -8.79
CA ASN A 72 3.21 22.04 -8.53
C ASN A 72 2.48 20.78 -8.05
N ASN A 73 2.19 20.78 -6.74
CA ASN A 73 1.49 19.72 -6.02
C ASN A 73 0.05 19.44 -6.47
N GLU A 74 -0.49 20.17 -7.45
CA GLU A 74 -1.84 19.97 -7.97
C GLU A 74 -1.84 19.39 -9.39
N THR A 75 -0.97 19.90 -10.25
CA THR A 75 -1.03 19.64 -11.70
C THR A 75 0.07 18.70 -12.21
N ASP A 76 1.19 18.58 -11.50
CA ASP A 76 2.39 17.94 -12.07
C ASP A 76 2.42 16.41 -11.89
N PHE A 77 1.26 15.80 -11.70
CA PHE A 77 1.09 14.36 -11.63
C PHE A 77 1.07 13.74 -13.02
N LYS A 78 1.92 12.73 -13.23
CA LYS A 78 1.93 11.93 -14.46
C LYS A 78 1.50 10.50 -14.13
N GLY A 79 0.55 9.96 -14.90
CA GLY A 79 0.15 8.56 -14.78
C GLY A 79 1.34 7.62 -15.01
N VAL A 80 1.43 6.58 -14.20
CA VAL A 80 2.53 5.60 -14.24
C VAL A 80 2.05 4.16 -14.22
N ALA A 81 0.87 3.87 -13.65
CA ALA A 81 0.32 2.53 -13.59
C ALA A 81 -1.21 2.53 -13.51
N PHE A 82 -1.81 1.39 -13.85
CA PHE A 82 -3.18 1.04 -13.45
C PHE A 82 -3.17 0.25 -12.14
N TRP A 83 -4.25 0.36 -11.36
CA TRP A 83 -4.53 -0.45 -10.18
C TRP A 83 -5.85 -1.19 -10.36
N GLU A 84 -5.87 -2.48 -10.03
CA GLU A 84 -7.05 -3.32 -10.07
C GLU A 84 -7.33 -3.91 -8.69
N ASP A 85 -8.42 -3.47 -8.06
CA ASP A 85 -8.77 -3.86 -6.68
C ASP A 85 -9.08 -5.36 -6.55
N GLY A 86 -9.73 -5.96 -7.55
CA GLY A 86 -10.15 -7.37 -7.52
C GLY A 86 -8.97 -8.33 -7.47
N GLU A 87 -7.96 -8.10 -8.32
CA GLU A 87 -6.75 -8.93 -8.37
C GLU A 87 -5.67 -8.43 -7.38
N LYS A 88 -5.84 -7.23 -6.81
CA LYS A 88 -4.82 -6.51 -6.04
C LYS A 88 -3.51 -6.37 -6.82
N ARG A 89 -3.62 -6.02 -8.10
CA ARG A 89 -2.48 -5.93 -9.02
C ARG A 89 -2.32 -4.52 -9.57
N ALA A 90 -1.07 -4.17 -9.82
CA ALA A 90 -0.70 -2.94 -10.50
C ALA A 90 -0.08 -3.26 -11.87
N PHE A 91 -0.49 -2.53 -12.89
CA PHE A 91 0.07 -2.63 -14.24
C PHE A 91 0.84 -1.35 -14.56
N VAL A 92 2.15 -1.40 -14.34
CA VAL A 92 3.04 -0.27 -14.66
C VAL A 92 3.13 -0.11 -16.17
N TRP A 93 3.00 1.12 -16.67
CA TRP A 93 3.04 1.35 -18.10
C TRP A 93 4.42 1.03 -18.68
N ARG A 94 4.46 0.45 -19.88
CA ARG A 94 5.70 -0.06 -20.52
C ARG A 94 6.88 0.90 -20.50
N LYS A 95 6.64 2.20 -20.71
CA LYS A 95 7.70 3.24 -20.68
C LYS A 95 8.36 3.45 -19.31
N HIS A 96 7.73 2.97 -18.24
CA HIS A 96 8.22 3.03 -16.86
C HIS A 96 8.70 1.68 -16.34
N GLN A 97 8.50 0.60 -17.12
CA GLN A 97 8.91 -0.74 -16.74
C GLN A 97 10.40 -0.94 -16.97
N HIS A 98 11.04 -1.77 -16.13
CA HIS A 98 12.35 -2.30 -16.45
C HIS A 98 12.20 -3.40 -17.54
N PRO A 99 13.10 -3.52 -18.54
CA PRO A 99 12.95 -4.47 -19.65
C PRO A 99 12.74 -5.93 -19.27
N HIS A 100 13.23 -6.33 -18.10
CA HIS A 100 13.13 -7.70 -17.56
C HIS A 100 12.32 -7.77 -16.27
N SER A 101 11.55 -6.73 -15.95
CA SER A 101 10.59 -6.81 -14.86
C SER A 101 9.50 -7.84 -15.21
N PRO A 102 9.06 -8.66 -14.25
CA PRO A 102 7.84 -9.44 -14.45
C PRO A 102 6.66 -8.47 -14.66
N PRO A 103 5.66 -8.85 -15.46
CA PRO A 103 4.50 -7.99 -15.73
C PRO A 103 3.64 -7.73 -14.48
N GLU A 104 3.80 -8.56 -13.43
CA GLU A 104 2.99 -8.52 -12.22
C GLU A 104 3.86 -8.32 -10.96
N PHE A 105 3.34 -7.54 -10.01
CA PHE A 105 3.97 -7.26 -8.73
C PHE A 105 3.51 -8.27 -7.67
N PRO A 106 4.40 -9.12 -7.14
CA PRO A 106 4.07 -9.86 -5.92
C PRO A 106 4.00 -8.87 -4.74
N LEU A 107 2.82 -8.77 -4.11
CA LEU A 107 2.60 -7.94 -2.92
C LEU A 107 3.32 -8.46 -1.67
N ASP A 108 3.93 -9.65 -1.73
CA ASP A 108 4.64 -10.27 -0.62
C ASP A 108 5.89 -9.51 -0.18
N GLY A 109 6.47 -8.69 -1.06
CA GLY A 109 7.66 -7.91 -0.76
C GLY A 109 8.89 -8.76 -0.46
N TYR A 110 8.89 -10.07 -0.72
CA TYR A 110 10.01 -10.96 -0.40
C TYR A 110 10.99 -11.12 -1.58
N HIS A 111 10.51 -11.01 -2.82
CA HIS A 111 11.30 -11.22 -4.04
C HIS A 111 12.05 -9.96 -4.55
N TRP A 112 12.04 -8.87 -3.79
CA TRP A 112 12.46 -7.55 -4.23
C TRP A 112 13.98 -7.34 -4.30
N SER A 113 14.78 -8.09 -3.52
CA SER A 113 16.26 -7.97 -3.54
C SER A 113 16.92 -8.63 -4.76
N ARG A 114 16.19 -9.47 -5.49
CA ARG A 114 16.74 -10.29 -6.59
C ARG A 114 16.46 -9.75 -7.99
N ASN A 115 15.57 -8.76 -8.13
CA ASN A 115 15.10 -8.33 -9.44
C ASN A 115 15.55 -6.91 -9.78
N ARG A 116 15.93 -6.71 -11.06
CA ARG A 116 16.21 -5.38 -11.63
C ARG A 116 14.89 -4.66 -11.89
N TRP A 117 14.50 -3.77 -10.98
CA TRP A 117 13.27 -2.99 -11.08
C TRP A 117 13.61 -1.54 -11.38
N SER A 118 12.72 -0.85 -12.10
CA SER A 118 12.81 0.58 -12.30
C SER A 118 12.53 1.31 -11.00
N LYS A 119 13.02 2.55 -10.89
CA LYS A 119 12.71 3.42 -9.74
C LYS A 119 11.21 3.63 -9.55
N VAL A 120 10.42 3.67 -10.64
CA VAL A 120 8.96 3.86 -10.58
C VAL A 120 8.28 2.59 -10.05
N GLU A 121 8.73 1.42 -10.52
CA GLU A 121 8.22 0.12 -10.07
C GLU A 121 8.43 -0.10 -8.57
N LYS A 122 9.65 0.17 -8.06
CA LYS A 122 9.94 0.13 -6.62
C LYS A 122 9.01 1.05 -5.83
N LYS A 123 8.83 2.30 -6.31
CA LYS A 123 7.99 3.30 -5.65
C LYS A 123 6.53 2.87 -5.50
N ILE A 124 5.96 2.30 -6.56
CA ILE A 124 4.57 1.81 -6.58
C ILE A 124 4.42 0.60 -5.66
N ALA A 125 5.37 -0.33 -5.68
CA ALA A 125 5.32 -1.52 -4.84
C ALA A 125 5.38 -1.20 -3.34
N VAL A 126 6.28 -0.28 -2.95
CA VAL A 126 6.35 0.22 -1.56
C VAL A 126 5.01 0.85 -1.17
N PHE A 127 4.47 1.73 -2.01
CA PHE A 127 3.19 2.40 -1.76
C PHE A 127 2.03 1.42 -1.56
N LEU A 128 1.88 0.43 -2.44
CA LEU A 128 0.79 -0.54 -2.38
C LEU A 128 0.93 -1.47 -1.17
N CYS A 129 2.16 -1.89 -0.85
CA CYS A 129 2.39 -2.71 0.33
C CYS A 129 2.05 -1.95 1.61
N LEU A 130 2.48 -0.69 1.75
CA LEU A 130 2.10 0.15 2.89
C LEU A 130 0.59 0.42 2.95
N SER A 131 -0.06 0.64 1.80
CA SER A 131 -1.50 0.91 1.75
C SER A 131 -2.34 -0.30 2.16
N LEU A 132 -1.93 -1.51 1.74
CA LEU A 132 -2.68 -2.74 1.98
C LEU A 132 -2.36 -3.41 3.32
N ARG A 133 -1.10 -3.30 3.78
CA ARG A 133 -0.61 -4.01 4.97
C ARG A 133 -0.31 -3.10 6.17
N LYS A 134 -0.27 -1.79 5.96
CA LYS A 134 0.09 -0.80 6.99
C LYS A 134 1.40 -1.21 7.70
N GLU A 135 1.38 -1.26 9.03
CA GLU A 135 2.52 -1.55 9.90
C GLU A 135 3.01 -3.00 9.81
N LYS A 136 2.20 -3.92 9.26
CA LYS A 136 2.56 -5.34 9.10
C LYS A 136 3.35 -5.62 7.82
N GLY A 137 3.63 -4.60 7.01
CA GLY A 137 4.35 -4.73 5.75
C GLY A 137 5.86 -4.76 5.93
N TYR A 138 6.55 -5.51 5.06
CA TYR A 138 8.01 -5.56 4.99
C TYR A 138 8.65 -4.16 4.97
N TRP A 139 8.10 -3.26 4.16
CA TRP A 139 8.64 -1.90 3.97
C TRP A 139 8.50 -1.00 5.18
N HIS A 140 7.51 -1.26 6.05
CA HIS A 140 7.39 -0.52 7.30
C HIS A 140 8.58 -0.84 8.22
N GLY A 141 8.95 -2.12 8.33
CA GLY A 141 10.16 -2.55 9.06
C GLY A 141 11.46 -2.01 8.47
N ALA A 142 11.48 -1.71 7.16
CA ALA A 142 12.59 -1.04 6.49
C ALA A 142 12.61 0.49 6.69
N GLY A 143 11.71 1.07 7.49
CA GLY A 143 11.68 2.49 7.81
C GLY A 143 10.86 3.36 6.84
N TYR A 144 10.13 2.77 5.89
CA TYR A 144 9.20 3.54 5.07
C TYR A 144 7.91 3.83 5.83
N SER A 145 7.41 5.05 5.69
CA SER A 145 6.11 5.47 6.22
C SER A 145 5.22 6.04 5.11
N LEU A 146 3.91 5.83 5.26
CA LEU A 146 2.88 6.35 4.35
C LEU A 146 2.08 7.45 5.04
N LEU A 147 2.05 8.63 4.43
CA LEU A 147 1.31 9.79 4.92
C LEU A 147 0.19 10.12 3.93
N ALA A 148 -1.04 10.22 4.41
CA ALA A 148 -2.16 10.70 3.60
C ALA A 148 -2.03 12.22 3.37
N GLU A 149 -2.64 12.72 2.29
CA GLU A 149 -2.59 14.14 1.97
C GLU A 149 -3.16 15.03 3.09
N GLY A 150 -2.49 16.17 3.28
CA GLY A 150 -2.99 17.28 4.09
C GLY A 150 -3.18 18.53 3.25
N ARG A 151 -3.84 19.54 3.83
CA ARG A 151 -3.93 20.88 3.26
C ARG A 151 -3.34 21.89 4.22
N CYS A 152 -2.67 22.91 3.68
CA CYS A 152 -2.12 23.99 4.48
C CYS A 152 -3.25 24.72 5.21
N VAL A 153 -3.17 24.85 6.53
CA VAL A 153 -4.16 25.57 7.34
C VAL A 153 -4.29 27.06 6.98
N VAL A 154 -3.26 27.65 6.35
CA VAL A 154 -3.25 29.08 5.99
C VAL A 154 -3.75 29.31 4.56
N CYS A 155 -3.22 28.59 3.58
CA CYS A 155 -3.48 28.85 2.15
C CYS A 155 -4.27 27.75 1.45
N ASN A 156 -4.69 26.72 2.17
CA ASN A 156 -5.46 25.57 1.68
C ASN A 156 -4.82 24.76 0.52
N ARG A 157 -3.56 25.05 0.18
CA ARG A 157 -2.80 24.30 -0.84
C ARG A 157 -2.45 22.90 -0.36
N LYS A 158 -2.34 21.96 -1.30
CA LYS A 158 -1.97 20.56 -1.01
C LYS A 158 -0.55 20.44 -0.44
N LEU A 159 -0.43 19.67 0.64
CA LEU A 159 0.85 19.34 1.28
C LEU A 159 1.32 17.97 0.79
N THR A 160 2.55 17.92 0.29
CA THR A 160 3.14 16.72 -0.31
C THR A 160 4.48 16.34 0.31
N THR A 161 5.07 17.22 1.13
CA THR A 161 6.28 16.88 1.90
C THR A 161 5.91 16.34 3.27
N PRO A 162 6.70 15.40 3.82
CA PRO A 162 6.42 14.81 5.13
C PRO A 162 6.33 15.85 6.25
N GLU A 163 7.22 16.84 6.25
CA GLU A 163 7.28 17.90 7.25
C GLU A 163 6.03 18.78 7.18
N SER A 164 5.64 19.17 5.95
CA SER A 164 4.44 19.99 5.76
C SER A 164 3.19 19.23 6.20
N ILE A 165 3.06 17.95 5.83
CA ILE A 165 1.90 17.13 6.21
C ILE A 165 1.79 17.01 7.72
N ARG A 166 2.89 16.71 8.43
CA ARG A 166 2.89 16.60 9.90
C ARG A 166 2.57 17.92 10.59
N ASN A 167 3.09 19.03 10.08
CA ASN A 167 2.88 20.35 10.68
C ASN A 167 1.56 21.00 10.27
N GLY A 168 0.86 20.45 9.26
CA GLY A 168 -0.36 21.05 8.71
C GLY A 168 -0.16 22.40 8.00
N ILE A 169 1.08 22.84 7.79
CA ILE A 169 1.39 24.15 7.21
C ILE A 169 2.39 24.00 6.05
N GLY A 170 2.10 24.68 4.94
CA GLY A 170 2.97 24.69 3.77
C GLY A 170 4.25 25.52 4.01
N PRO A 171 5.35 25.21 3.30
CA PRO A 171 6.66 25.81 3.57
C PRO A 171 6.65 27.34 3.38
N THR A 172 5.92 27.84 2.38
CA THR A 172 5.79 29.29 2.14
C THR A 172 5.02 30.02 3.23
N CYS A 173 4.03 29.36 3.85
CA CYS A 173 3.26 29.90 4.95
C CYS A 173 4.08 29.86 6.26
N ALA A 174 4.80 28.77 6.52
CA ALA A 174 5.70 28.64 7.65
C ALA A 174 6.79 29.74 7.63
N ALA A 175 7.41 29.98 6.47
CA ALA A 175 8.42 31.03 6.29
C ALA A 175 7.87 32.47 6.43
N ARG A 176 6.55 32.67 6.32
CA ARG A 176 5.91 33.96 6.62
C ARG A 176 5.63 34.11 8.11
N ALA A 177 5.19 33.04 8.77
CA ALA A 177 4.91 33.06 10.21
C ALA A 177 6.16 33.39 11.05
N GLY A 178 7.33 32.81 10.69
CA GLY A 178 8.59 33.06 11.41
C GLY A 178 9.22 34.44 11.18
N ARG A 179 8.65 35.30 10.32
CA ARG A 179 9.14 36.67 10.12
C ARG A 179 8.47 37.70 11.03
N ASN A 180 7.43 37.29 11.75
CA ASN A 180 6.65 38.17 12.63
C ASN A 180 6.97 37.95 14.13
N THR A 181 8.05 37.23 14.43
CA THR A 181 8.55 36.95 15.78
C THR A 181 9.92 37.57 15.96
#